data_AF-A0A9D1L3P6-F1
#
_entry.id   AF-A0A9D1L3P6-F1
#
_cell.length_a   1.000
_cell.length_b   1.000
_cell.length_c   1.000
_cell.angle_alpha   90.00
_cell.angle_beta   90.00
_cell.angle_gamma   90.00
#
_symmetry.space_group_name_H-M   'P 1'
#
loop_
_entity.id
_entity.type
_entity.pdbx_description
1 polymer ?
#
loop_
_entity_poly.entity_id
_entity_poly.type
_entity_poly.pdbx_seq_one_letter_code
_entity_poly.pdbx_strand_id
1 'polypeptide(L)' 'MPTVVVKNGNVDGALRTFKQKTVKNGLLKNIRDREFYSKPGERRRKAKKEGIKNSRRRDRRERNN' A
#
# COMPACT_ATOMS: atom_id res chain seq x y z
N MET A 1 13.03 -3.43 0.29
CA MET A 1 12.30 -3.92 -0.91
C MET A 1 11.81 -5.33 -0.65
N PRO A 2 10.68 -5.79 -1.22
CA PRO A 2 10.14 -7.12 -0.91
C PRO A 2 10.87 -8.23 -1.67
N THR A 3 11.38 -9.23 -0.94
CA THR A 3 11.94 -10.45 -1.52
C THR A 3 10.84 -11.52 -1.68
N VAL A 4 10.82 -12.20 -2.83
CA VAL A 4 9.90 -13.31 -3.10
C VAL A 4 10.70 -14.50 -3.58
N VAL A 5 10.52 -15.64 -2.91
CA VAL A 5 11.11 -16.92 -3.30
C VAL A 5 10.16 -17.60 -4.28
N VAL A 6 10.67 -18.01 -5.43
CA VAL A 6 9.92 -18.79 -6.42
C VAL A 6 9.85 -20.24 -5.93
N LYS A 7 8.65 -20.80 -5.85
CA LYS A 7 8.43 -22.20 -5.48
C LYS A 7 8.08 -23.00 -6.73
N ASN A 8 8.69 -24.17 -6.89
CA ASN A 8 8.35 -25.16 -7.93
C ASN A 8 8.38 -24.60 -9.37
N GLY A 9 9.28 -23.63 -9.66
CA GLY A 9 9.37 -23.01 -10.97
C GLY A 9 8.19 -22.11 -11.37
N ASN A 10 7.21 -21.88 -10.48
CA ASN A 10 6.05 -21.04 -10.78
C ASN A 10 6.38 -19.54 -10.65
N VAL A 11 6.92 -18.98 -11.73
CA VAL A 11 7.33 -17.58 -11.81
C VAL A 11 6.12 -16.62 -11.79
N ASP A 12 5.01 -16.96 -12.46
CA ASP A 12 3.82 -16.11 -12.52
C ASP A 12 3.18 -15.89 -11.14
N GLY A 13 3.10 -16.96 -10.33
CA GLY A 13 2.63 -16.87 -8.95
C GLY A 13 3.56 -16.02 -8.08
N ALA A 14 4.87 -16.11 -8.31
CA ALA A 14 5.86 -15.27 -7.62
C ALA A 14 5.72 -13.79 -8.01
N LEU A 15 5.51 -13.48 -9.30
CA LEU A 15 5.28 -12.12 -9.80
C LEU A 15 4.00 -11.50 -9.22
N ARG A 16 2.91 -12.27 -9.16
CA ARG A 16 1.66 -11.81 -8.53
C ARG A 16 1.87 -11.50 -7.05
N THR A 17 2.56 -12.38 -6.33
CA THR A 17 2.89 -12.20 -4.91
C THR A 17 3.79 -10.99 -4.69
N PHE A 18 4.79 -10.80 -5.56
CA PHE A 18 5.68 -9.64 -5.54
C PHE A 18 4.89 -8.35 -5.74
N LYS A 19 4.02 -8.29 -6.75
CA LYS A 19 3.13 -7.14 -6.99
C LYS A 19 2.29 -6.82 -5.75
N GLN A 20 1.66 -7.83 -5.15
CA GLN A 20 0.86 -7.64 -3.92
C GLN A 20 1.69 -7.14 -2.74
N LYS A 21 2.88 -7.71 -2.50
CA LYS A 21 3.79 -7.28 -1.43
C LYS A 21 4.29 -5.85 -1.66
N THR A 22 4.61 -5.49 -2.90
CA THR A 22 5.05 -4.13 -3.27
C THR A 22 3.95 -3.09 -3.03
N VAL A 23 2.71 -3.42 -3.38
CA VAL A 23 1.55 -2.57 -3.08
C VAL A 23 1.30 -2.47 -1.57
N LYS A 24 1.39 -3.58 -0.83
CA LYS A 24 1.19 -3.60 0.63
C LYS A 24 2.25 -2.79 1.37
N ASN A 25 3.51 -2.83 0.93
CA ASN A 25 4.59 -1.99 1.46
C ASN A 25 4.43 -0.49 1.12
N GLY A 26 3.54 -0.12 0.20
CA GLY A 26 3.29 1.27 -0.16
C GLY A 26 4.46 1.98 -0.85
N LEU A 27 5.45 1.24 -1.37
CA LEU A 27 6.68 1.79 -1.94
C LEU A 27 6.41 2.82 -3.04
N LEU A 28 5.55 2.48 -4.01
CA LEU A 28 5.19 3.37 -5.11
C LEU A 28 4.51 4.67 -4.65
N LYS A 29 3.73 4.58 -3.56
CA LYS A 29 3.07 5.75 -2.99
C LYS A 29 4.07 6.67 -2.29
N ASN A 30 5.02 6.09 -1.55
CA ASN A 30 6.08 6.84 -0.89
C ASN A 30 6.99 7.56 -1.89
N ILE A 31 7.27 6.94 -3.05
CA ILE A 31 8.03 7.58 -4.12
C ILE A 31 7.28 8.80 -4.65
N ARG A 32 6.00 8.65 -5.02
CA ARG A 32 5.15 9.76 -5.49
C ARG A 32 5.03 10.90 -4.47
N ASP A 33 4.91 10.57 -3.19
CA ASP A 33 4.82 11.57 -2.12
C ASP A 33 6.14 12.33 -1.91
N ARG A 34 7.27 11.79 -2.40
CA ARG A 34 8.61 12.39 -2.31
C ARG A 34 9.06 13.09 -3.60
N GLU A 35 8.33 12.93 -4.71
CA GLU A 35 8.64 13.61 -5.98
C GLU A 35 8.61 15.14 -5.85
N PHE A 36 7.80 15.66 -4.94
CA PHE A 36 7.66 17.10 -4.70
C PHE A 36 7.72 17.44 -3.22
N TYR A 37 8.22 18.63 -2.89
CA TYR A 37 8.11 19.14 -1.53
C TYR A 37 6.64 19.38 -1.18
N SER A 38 6.23 18.85 -0.03
CA SER A 38 4.91 19.06 0.54
C SER A 38 5.08 19.63 1.94
N LYS A 39 4.31 20.67 2.26
CA LYS A 39 4.41 21.31 3.57
C LYS A 39 4.04 20.30 4.67
N PRO A 40 4.65 20.39 5.88
CA PRO A 40 4.34 19.47 6.98
C PRO A 40 2.84 19.41 7.32
N GLY A 41 2.14 20.54 7.24
CA GLY A 41 0.69 20.61 7.46
C GLY A 41 -0.12 19.84 6.41
N GLU A 42 0.28 19.89 5.15
CA GLU A 42 -0.38 19.14 4.07
C GLU A 42 -0.16 17.63 4.22
N ARG A 43 1.07 17.22 4.59
CA ARG A 43 1.39 15.82 4.89
C ARG A 43 0.51 15.27 6.02
N ARG A 44 0.38 16.02 7.13
CA ARG A 44 -0.49 15.66 8.26
C ARG A 44 -1.96 15.56 7.85
N ARG A 45 -2.45 16.51 7.05
CA ARG A 45 -3.84 16.54 6.58
C ARG A 45 -4.13 15.35 5.63
N LYS A 46 -3.18 15.00 4.76
CA LYS A 46 -3.28 13.82 3.87
C LYS A 46 -3.29 12.51 4.67
N ALA A 47 -2.37 12.36 5.62
CA ALA A 47 -2.32 11.18 6.50
C ALA A 47 -3.63 10.98 7.28
N LYS A 48 -4.21 12.06 7.85
CA LYS A 48 -5.52 12.00 8.54
C LYS A 48 -6.64 11.57 7.60
N LYS A 49 -6.72 12.14 6.39
CA LYS A 49 -7.73 11.77 5.38
C LYS A 49 -7.63 10.29 5.00
N GLU A 50 -6.41 9.77 4.82
CA GLU A 50 -6.18 8.37 4.48
C GLU A 50 -6.54 7.41 5.62
N GLY A 51 -6.22 7.78 6.87
CA GLY A 51 -6.64 7.02 8.06
C GLY A 51 -8.15 6.87 8.15
N ILE A 52 -8.90 7.97 7.99
CA ILE A 52 -10.38 7.96 7.97
C ILE A 52 -10.90 7.06 6.83
N LYS A 53 -10.33 7.17 5.64
CA LYS A 53 -10.72 6.35 4.48
C LYS A 53 -10.49 4.86 4.76
N ASN A 54 -9.38 4.51 5.40
CA ASN A 54 -9.04 3.13 5.73
C ASN A 54 -9.95 2.56 6.83
N SER A 55 -10.25 3.35 7.88
CA SER A 55 -11.23 2.97 8.92
C SER A 55 -12.58 2.65 8.30
N ARG A 56 -13.14 3.59 7.52
CA ARG A 56 -14.45 3.39 6.86
C ARG A 56 -14.49 2.16 5.95
N ARG A 57 -13.37 1.85 5.29
CA ARG A 57 -13.23 0.64 4.46
C ARG A 57 -13.20 -0.63 5.31
N ARG A 58 -12.55 -0.60 6.47
CA ARG A 58 -12.52 -1.70 7.44
C ARG A 58 -13.92 -1.94 8.01
N ASP A 59 -14.58 -0.90 8.49
CA ASP A 59 -15.93 -1.00 9.07
C ASP A 59 -16.97 -1.51 8.06
N ARG A 60 -16.80 -1.19 6.77
CA ARG A 60 -17.66 -1.74 5.70
C ARG A 60 -17.40 -3.22 5.47
N ARG A 61 -16.14 -3.68 5.55
CA ARG A 61 -15.81 -5.10 5.42
C ARG A 61 -16.33 -5.90 6.61
N GLU A 62 -16.17 -5.37 7.83
CA GLU A 62 -16.66 -6.02 9.05
C GLU A 62 -18.18 -6.12 9.08
N ARG A 63 -18.92 -5.13 8.54
CA ARG A 63 -20.39 -5.20 8.42
C ARG A 63 -20.90 -6.18 7.37
N ASN A 64 -20.10 -6.47 6.35
CA ASN A 64 -20.49 -7.34 5.24
C ASN A 64 -20.08 -8.82 5.47
N ASN A 65 -19.53 -9.11 6.65
CA ASN A 65 -18.98 -10.41 7.03
C ASN A 65 -19.72 -10.93 8.26
#